data_AF-A0A7K4JJH7-F1
#
_entry.id   AF-A0A7K4JJH7-F1
#
_cell.length_a   1.000
_cell.length_b   1.000
_cell.length_c   1.000
_cell.angle_alpha   90.00
_cell.angle_beta   90.00
_cell.angle_gamma   90.00
#
_symmetry.space_group_name_H-M   'P 1'
#
loop_
_entity.id
_entity.type
_entity.pdbx_description
1 polymer ?
#
loop_
_entity_poly.entity_id
_entity_poly.type
_entity_poly.pdbx_seq_one_letter_code
_entity_poly.pdbx_strand_id
1 'polypeptide(L)' 'HTRDRPFACADCNKSFSWKSALISHQHIHTSEKPYTCGECGKTCRRKEQLRRHLQVHQDLGPMPQGDL' A
#
# COMPACT_ATOMS: atom_id res chain seq x y z
N HIS A 1 -23.62 8.81 -25.42
CA HIS A 1 -22.60 7.91 -24.84
C HIS A 1 -22.34 8.34 -23.39
N THR A 2 -23.33 8.18 -22.52
CA THR A 2 -23.21 8.50 -21.10
C THR A 2 -22.51 7.32 -20.44
N ARG A 3 -21.18 7.34 -20.45
CA ARG A 3 -20.36 6.36 -19.73
C ARG A 3 -20.39 6.75 -18.25
N ASP A 4 -21.58 6.65 -17.66
CA ASP A 4 -21.76 6.91 -16.24
C ASP A 4 -21.03 5.79 -15.49
N ARG A 5 -19.85 6.12 -14.99
CA ARG A 5 -19.01 5.26 -14.17
C ARG A 5 -19.07 5.86 -12.77
N PRO A 6 -20.16 5.60 -12.02
CA PRO A 6 -20.40 6.25 -10.73
C PRO A 6 -19.36 5.84 -9.68
N PHE A 7 -18.61 4.76 -9.92
CA PHE A 7 -17.60 4.26 -9.00
C PHE A 7 -16.22 4.82 -9.37
N ALA A 8 -15.86 5.97 -8.82
CA ALA A 8 -14.54 6.57 -8.98
C ALA A 8 -13.60 6.19 -7.83
N CYS A 9 -12.34 5.94 -8.16
CA CYS A 9 -11.26 5.77 -7.22
C CYS A 9 -10.82 7.13 -6.68
N ALA A 10 -10.84 7.31 -5.35
CA ALA A 10 -10.44 8.56 -4.72
C ALA A 10 -8.94 8.88 -4.90
N ASP A 11 -8.09 7.85 -5.01
CA ASP A 11 -6.63 8.01 -5.07
C ASP A 11 -6.10 8.43 -6.45
N CYS A 12 -6.73 7.99 -7.54
CA CYS A 12 -6.27 8.29 -8.91
C CYS A 12 -7.36 8.75 -9.87
N ASN A 13 -8.57 9.00 -9.35
CA ASN A 13 -9.73 9.47 -10.08
C ASN A 13 -10.16 8.58 -11.26
N LYS A 14 -9.71 7.31 -11.30
CA LYS A 14 -10.18 6.33 -12.28
C LYS A 14 -11.61 5.90 -11.98
N SER A 15 -12.47 5.97 -12.98
CA SER A 15 -13.87 5.60 -12.88
C SER A 15 -14.15 4.20 -13.44
N PHE A 16 -15.02 3.46 -12.76
CA PHE A 16 -15.40 2.07 -13.04
C PHE A 16 -16.91 1.94 -13.13
N SER A 17 -17.36 0.95 -13.92
CA SER A 17 -18.80 0.69 -14.12
C SER A 17 -19.40 -0.15 -12.99
N TRP A 18 -18.58 -0.87 -12.24
CA TRP A 18 -19.01 -1.76 -11.16
C TRP A 18 -18.20 -1.51 -9.89
N LYS A 19 -18.87 -1.63 -8.73
CA LYS A 19 -18.23 -1.51 -7.42
C LYS A 19 -17.14 -2.57 -7.20
N SER A 20 -17.34 -3.80 -7.67
CA SER A 20 -16.34 -4.88 -7.58
C SER A 20 -15.05 -4.55 -8.34
N ALA A 21 -15.16 -3.90 -9.51
CA ALA A 21 -14.01 -3.43 -10.27
C ALA A 21 -13.27 -2.29 -9.56
N LEU A 22 -14.00 -1.38 -8.91
CA LEU A 22 -13.42 -0.34 -8.06
C LEU A 22 -12.69 -0.96 -6.84
N ILE A 23 -13.30 -1.92 -6.14
CA ILE A 23 -12.69 -2.58 -4.97
C ILE A 23 -11.41 -3.33 -5.38
N SER A 24 -11.47 -4.13 -6.46
CA SER A 24 -10.30 -4.82 -7.01
C SER A 24 -9.19 -3.83 -7.40
N HIS A 25 -9.57 -2.69 -7.97
CA HIS A 25 -8.65 -1.63 -8.31
C HIS A 25 -8.05 -0.95 -7.06
N GLN A 26 -8.83 -0.73 -6.00
CA GLN A 26 -8.33 -0.10 -4.78
C GLN A 26 -7.19 -0.89 -4.14
N HIS A 27 -7.13 -2.22 -4.30
CA HIS A 27 -5.98 -3.03 -3.84
C HIS A 27 -4.64 -2.61 -4.43
N ILE A 28 -4.62 -1.95 -5.60
CA ILE A 28 -3.36 -1.44 -6.17
C ILE A 28 -2.89 -0.17 -5.47
N HIS A 29 -3.81 0.61 -4.92
CA HIS A 29 -3.54 1.86 -4.20
C HIS A 29 -3.26 1.61 -2.74
N THR A 30 -4.04 0.72 -2.12
CA THR A 30 -3.86 0.36 -0.72
C THR A 30 -2.49 -0.22 -0.45
N SER A 31 -1.69 -0.54 -1.49
CA SER A 31 -0.28 -0.92 -1.38
C SER A 31 -0.10 -1.69 -0.10
N GLU A 32 -0.93 -2.75 0.08
CA GLU A 32 -0.91 -3.61 1.26
C GLU A 32 0.40 -4.37 1.18
N LYS A 33 1.42 -3.62 1.50
CA LYS A 33 2.77 -3.97 1.75
C LYS A 33 2.71 -4.01 3.27
N PRO A 34 2.36 -5.17 3.87
CA PRO A 34 2.22 -5.28 5.32
C PRO A 34 3.51 -4.85 6.04
N TYR A 35 4.61 -4.81 5.30
CA TYR A 35 5.92 -4.42 5.77
C TYR A 35 6.20 -2.95 5.45
N THR A 36 5.70 -2.07 6.32
CA THR A 36 6.04 -0.64 6.33
C THR A 36 7.24 -0.41 7.25
N CYS A 37 8.20 0.39 6.79
CA CYS A 37 9.28 0.88 7.62
C CYS A 37 8.77 1.98 8.56
N GLY A 38 8.91 1.78 9.86
CA GLY A 38 8.53 2.78 10.87
C GLY A 38 9.39 4.05 10.85
N GLU A 39 10.66 3.95 10.44
CA GLU A 39 11.61 5.07 10.45
C GLU A 39 11.37 6.08 9.32
N CYS A 40 10.97 5.62 8.14
CA CYS A 40 10.82 6.48 6.96
C CYS A 40 9.51 6.28 6.17
N GLY A 41 8.60 5.45 6.68
CA GLY A 41 7.32 5.15 6.02
C GLY A 41 7.44 4.33 4.74
N LYS A 42 8.63 3.84 4.38
CA LYS A 42 8.83 3.08 3.14
C LYS A 42 8.13 1.74 3.22
N THR A 43 7.23 1.47 2.28
CA THR A 43 6.51 0.21 2.19
C THR A 43 7.21 -0.79 1.28
N CYS A 44 7.33 -2.04 1.75
CA CYS A 44 7.89 -3.18 1.02
C CYS A 44 6.89 -4.33 0.86
N ARG A 45 6.90 -5.02 -0.29
CA ARG A 45 5.97 -6.11 -0.59
C ARG A 45 6.26 -7.40 0.18
N ARG A 46 7.48 -7.56 0.69
CA ARG A 46 7.92 -8.78 1.36
C ARG A 46 8.78 -8.47 2.59
N LYS A 47 8.76 -9.37 3.57
CA LYS A 47 9.47 -9.21 4.86
C LYS A 47 10.99 -9.13 4.67
N GLU A 48 11.55 -9.91 3.74
CA GLU A 48 12.99 -9.88 3.47
C GLU A 48 13.45 -8.55 2.87
N GLN A 49 12.59 -7.89 2.08
CA GLN A 49 12.89 -6.58 1.51
C GLN A 49 12.89 -5.50 2.59
N LEU A 50 11.92 -5.57 3.53
CA LEU A 50 11.91 -4.68 4.70
C LEU A 50 13.13 -4.94 5.58
N ARG A 51 13.48 -6.20 5.86
CA ARG A 51 14.64 -6.55 6.69
C ARG A 51 15.96 -6.03 6.11
N ARG A 52 16.18 -6.17 4.80
CA ARG A 52 17.34 -5.57 4.11
C ARG A 52 17.28 -4.05 4.14
N HIS A 53 16.10 -3.46 4.00
CA HIS A 53 15.93 -2.02 4.11
C HIS A 53 16.23 -1.50 5.52
N LEU A 54 15.86 -2.24 6.56
CA LEU A 54 16.18 -1.91 7.95
C LEU A 54 17.69 -1.92 8.22
N GLN A 55 18.50 -2.68 7.46
CA GLN A 55 19.96 -2.61 7.56
C GLN A 55 20.53 -1.26 7.12
N VAL A 56 19.80 -0.53 6.27
CA VAL A 56 20.16 0.85 5.91
C VAL A 56 19.87 1.81 7.08
N HIS A 57 18.89 1.46 7.91
CA HIS A 57 18.58 2.20 9.14
C HIS A 57 19.46 1.79 10.32
N GLN A 58 20.04 0.58 10.35
CA GLN A 58 20.83 0.00 11.45
C GLN A 58 22.07 0.76 11.92
N ASP A 59 22.38 1.94 11.36
CA ASP A 59 23.17 2.95 12.08
C ASP A 59 22.37 3.52 13.30
N LEU A 60 21.06 3.22 13.35
CA LEU A 60 20.05 3.45 14.38
C LEU A 60 19.25 2.13 14.55
N GLY A 61 19.29 1.50 15.74
CA GLY A 61 18.87 0.11 15.98
C GLY A 61 17.39 -0.26 15.72
N PRO A 62 17.03 -1.57 15.75
CA PRO A 62 15.73 -2.06 15.27
C PRO A 62 14.60 -1.99 16.31
N MET A 63 13.43 -1.49 15.90
CA MET A 63 12.17 -1.54 16.65
C MET A 63 11.37 -2.82 16.36
N PRO A 64 10.73 -3.44 17.38
CA PRO A 64 9.80 -4.56 17.18
C PRO A 64 8.47 -4.04 16.60
N GLN A 65 7.99 -4.66 15.53
CA GLN A 65 6.62 -4.42 15.04
C GLN A 65 5.67 -5.20 15.94
N GLY A 66 4.96 -4.49 16.82
CA GLY A 66 3.94 -5.02 17.71
C GLY A 66 2.68 -5.48 16.98
N ASP A 67 2.11 -6.56 17.49
CA ASP A 67 0.82 -7.14 17.19
C ASP A 67 -0.35 -6.15 17.34
N LEU A 68 -1.24 -6.15 16.34
CA LEU A 68 -2.69 -6.03 16.54
C LEU A 68 -3.42 -6.88 15.48
#